data_AF-A0A3D4D791-F1
#
_entry.id   AF-A0A3D4D791-F1
#
_cell.length_a   1.000
_cell.length_b   1.000
_cell.length_c   1.000
_cell.angle_alpha   90.00
_cell.angle_beta   90.00
_cell.angle_gamma   90.00
#
_symmetry.space_group_name_H-M   'P 1'
#
loop_
_entity.id
_entity.type
_entity.pdbx_description
1 polymer ?
#
loop_
_entity_poly.entity_id
_entity_poly.type
_entity_poly.pdbx_seq_one_letter_code
_entity_poly.pdbx_strand_id
1 'polypeptide(L)'
;MGKTANYGLPKWEKSDFIKMDDFNAAFGKIDETLKANADAVAAKAEAETVTAIAQTIANSKICRAKFGTYTGTGLSGQNHPNSVECGFCPAVLVLFRADGGQKTTVIRGVTSCSSGIGSMNNYYTWGDSGVSRVSQTLDSDSGGYMASSQFNTSGKEYCCLVLGYDADWIKQKTAPSLLFPPHRGNK
;
A
#
# COMPACT_ATOMS: atom_id res chain seq x y z
N MET A 1 -38.68 -44.80 19.39
CA MET A 1 -38.52 -43.67 18.45
C MET A 1 -37.11 -43.62 17.90
N GLY A 2 -36.93 -44.04 16.64
CA GLY A 2 -35.69 -43.83 15.90
C GLY A 2 -35.50 -42.36 15.49
N LYS A 3 -34.28 -41.99 15.13
CA LYS A 3 -33.94 -40.65 14.58
C LYS A 3 -33.41 -40.76 13.15
N THR A 4 -33.45 -39.67 12.39
CA THR A 4 -32.72 -39.59 11.12
C THR A 4 -31.22 -39.54 11.36
N ALA A 5 -30.43 -40.13 10.46
CA ALA A 5 -28.98 -40.28 10.65
C ALA A 5 -28.22 -38.93 10.57
N ASN A 6 -28.65 -38.03 9.68
CA ASN A 6 -27.91 -36.81 9.38
C ASN A 6 -28.30 -35.62 10.28
N TYR A 7 -29.58 -35.53 10.65
CA TYR A 7 -30.12 -34.35 11.34
C TYR A 7 -30.84 -34.70 12.65
N GLY A 8 -30.82 -35.97 13.07
CA GLY A 8 -31.40 -36.39 14.35
C GLY A 8 -32.91 -36.16 14.47
N LEU A 9 -33.62 -35.97 13.36
CA LEU A 9 -35.05 -35.65 13.34
C LEU A 9 -35.88 -36.85 13.82
N PRO A 10 -37.02 -36.64 14.49
CA PRO A 10 -37.90 -37.73 14.92
C PRO A 10 -38.36 -38.58 13.73
N LYS A 11 -38.24 -39.92 13.83
CA LYS A 11 -38.91 -40.85 12.93
C LYS A 11 -40.21 -41.33 13.57
N TRP A 12 -41.29 -41.19 12.82
CA TRP A 12 -42.63 -41.60 13.22
C TRP A 12 -42.85 -43.09 12.91
N GLU A 13 -43.40 -43.82 13.86
CA GLU A 13 -43.92 -45.18 13.69
C GLU A 13 -45.45 -45.14 13.51
N LYS A 14 -46.05 -46.17 12.88
CA LYS A 14 -47.48 -46.17 12.56
C LYS A 14 -48.40 -46.06 13.80
N SER A 15 -47.89 -46.44 14.97
CA SER A 15 -48.57 -46.36 16.27
C SER A 15 -48.37 -45.04 17.00
N ASP A 16 -47.52 -44.13 16.50
CA ASP A 16 -47.25 -42.86 17.17
C ASP A 16 -48.41 -41.88 17.02
N PHE A 17 -48.77 -41.21 18.12
CA PHE A 17 -49.77 -40.15 18.12
C PHE A 17 -49.10 -38.80 17.89
N ILE A 18 -49.70 -37.96 17.02
CA ILE A 18 -49.23 -36.60 16.80
C ILE A 18 -49.65 -35.72 17.99
N LYS A 19 -48.68 -35.17 18.71
CA LYS A 19 -48.88 -34.12 19.72
C LYS A 19 -48.39 -32.79 19.20
N MET A 20 -49.17 -31.73 19.45
CA MET A 20 -48.86 -30.37 19.00
C MET A 20 -47.50 -29.91 19.54
N ASP A 21 -47.20 -30.16 20.82
CA ASP A 21 -45.95 -29.75 21.44
C ASP A 21 -44.74 -30.43 20.80
N ASP A 22 -44.82 -31.73 20.53
CA ASP A 22 -43.74 -32.49 19.89
C ASP A 22 -43.50 -32.02 18.45
N PHE A 23 -44.57 -31.71 17.73
CA PHE A 23 -44.52 -31.15 16.38
C PHE A 23 -43.89 -29.76 16.38
N ASN A 24 -44.38 -28.85 17.23
CA ASN A 24 -43.84 -27.49 17.35
C ASN A 24 -42.37 -27.51 17.79
N ALA A 25 -41.98 -28.40 18.71
CA ALA A 25 -40.60 -28.56 19.13
C ALA A 25 -39.70 -29.06 17.99
N ALA A 26 -40.19 -29.97 17.13
CA ALA A 26 -39.46 -30.43 15.96
C ALA A 26 -39.28 -29.30 14.93
N PHE A 27 -40.32 -28.50 14.67
CA PHE A 27 -40.24 -27.36 13.76
C PHE A 27 -39.32 -26.26 14.29
N GLY A 28 -39.37 -25.97 15.60
CA GLY A 28 -38.44 -25.02 16.23
C GLY A 28 -36.98 -25.44 16.03
N LYS A 29 -36.66 -26.72 16.23
CA LYS A 29 -35.29 -27.24 15.99
C LYS A 29 -34.87 -27.15 14.52
N ILE A 30 -35.78 -27.40 13.59
CA ILE A 30 -35.50 -27.28 12.14
C ILE A 30 -35.22 -25.83 11.78
N ASP A 31 -36.04 -24.90 12.27
CA ASP A 31 -35.89 -23.46 12.03
C ASP A 31 -34.55 -22.95 12.59
N GLU A 32 -34.24 -23.28 13.84
CA GLU A 32 -32.95 -22.96 14.48
C GLU A 32 -31.76 -23.53 13.70
N THR A 33 -31.84 -24.78 13.25
CA THR A 33 -30.77 -25.43 12.49
C THR A 33 -30.60 -24.80 11.11
N LEU A 34 -31.71 -24.47 10.42
CA LEU A 34 -31.68 -23.83 9.11
C LEU A 34 -31.11 -22.42 9.21
N LYS A 35 -31.49 -21.68 10.25
CA LYS A 35 -30.94 -20.36 10.57
C LYS A 35 -29.44 -20.44 10.84
N ALA A 36 -29.00 -21.37 11.69
CA ALA A 36 -27.58 -21.57 11.98
C ALA A 36 -26.77 -21.95 10.72
N ASN A 37 -27.33 -22.79 9.84
CA ASN A 37 -26.70 -23.13 8.56
C ASN A 37 -26.61 -21.92 7.63
N ALA A 38 -27.67 -21.12 7.53
CA ALA A 38 -27.66 -19.89 6.73
C ALA A 38 -26.60 -18.91 7.24
N ASP A 39 -26.49 -18.73 8.55
CA ASP A 39 -25.49 -17.87 9.18
C ASP A 39 -24.06 -18.40 8.96
N ALA A 40 -23.84 -19.71 9.06
CA ALA A 40 -22.55 -20.34 8.78
C ALA A 40 -22.13 -20.17 7.30
N VAL A 41 -23.09 -20.28 6.36
CA VAL A 41 -22.85 -20.06 4.93
C VAL A 41 -22.50 -18.60 4.65
N ALA A 42 -23.23 -17.65 5.26
CA ALA A 42 -22.96 -16.22 5.12
C ALA A 42 -21.55 -15.87 5.64
N ALA A 43 -21.20 -16.33 6.86
CA ALA A 43 -19.89 -16.11 7.44
C ALA A 43 -18.76 -16.70 6.59
N LYS A 44 -18.97 -17.89 6.03
CA LYS A 44 -17.99 -18.52 5.12
C LYS A 44 -17.81 -17.71 3.83
N ALA A 45 -18.90 -17.22 3.22
CA ALA A 45 -18.83 -16.41 2.01
C ALA A 45 -18.08 -15.09 2.24
N GLU A 46 -18.30 -14.43 3.38
CA GLU A 46 -17.56 -13.24 3.78
C GLU A 46 -16.05 -13.55 3.96
N ALA A 47 -15.72 -14.63 4.65
CA ALA A 47 -14.33 -15.04 4.88
C ALA A 47 -13.59 -15.39 3.56
N GLU A 48 -14.25 -16.09 2.63
CA GLU A 48 -13.69 -16.39 1.31
C GLU A 48 -13.44 -15.11 0.51
N THR A 49 -14.37 -14.16 0.54
CA THR A 49 -14.23 -12.86 -0.14
C THR A 49 -13.06 -12.06 0.43
N VAL A 50 -12.94 -11.97 1.75
CA VAL A 50 -11.83 -11.28 2.43
C VAL A 50 -10.49 -11.95 2.09
N THR A 51 -10.45 -13.28 2.09
CA THR A 51 -9.24 -14.04 1.76
C THR A 51 -8.82 -13.81 0.31
N ALA A 52 -9.75 -13.82 -0.63
CA ALA A 52 -9.48 -13.56 -2.05
C ALA A 52 -8.96 -12.13 -2.28
N ILE A 53 -9.54 -11.13 -1.58
CA ILE A 53 -9.06 -9.74 -1.64
C ILE A 53 -7.66 -9.64 -1.05
N ALA A 54 -7.39 -10.24 0.11
CA ALA A 54 -6.08 -10.22 0.74
C ALA A 54 -5.01 -10.87 -0.15
N GLN A 55 -5.31 -12.02 -0.76
CA GLN A 55 -4.43 -12.69 -1.72
C GLN A 55 -4.22 -11.82 -2.97
N THR A 56 -5.27 -11.18 -3.47
CA THR A 56 -5.16 -10.26 -4.61
C THR A 56 -4.24 -9.10 -4.26
N ILE A 57 -4.37 -8.48 -3.09
CA ILE A 57 -3.49 -7.38 -2.63
C ILE A 57 -2.06 -7.87 -2.46
N ALA A 58 -1.84 -9.02 -1.82
CA ALA A 58 -0.50 -9.56 -1.60
C ALA A 58 0.21 -9.95 -2.91
N ASN A 59 -0.52 -10.52 -3.87
CA ASN A 59 0.03 -10.95 -5.16
C ASN A 59 0.11 -9.82 -6.18
N SER A 60 -0.67 -8.75 -6.00
CA SER A 60 -0.64 -7.62 -6.91
C SER A 60 0.57 -6.75 -6.59
N LYS A 61 1.36 -6.47 -7.64
CA LYS A 61 2.52 -5.58 -7.60
C LYS A 61 2.06 -4.12 -7.49
N ILE A 62 1.22 -3.81 -6.50
CA ILE A 62 0.54 -2.51 -6.41
C ILE A 62 1.59 -1.43 -6.14
N CYS A 63 1.68 -0.50 -7.07
CA CYS A 63 2.40 0.74 -6.88
C CYS A 63 1.67 1.56 -5.80
N ARG A 64 2.41 1.98 -4.78
CA ARG A 64 1.96 2.98 -3.81
C ARG A 64 2.20 4.36 -4.39
N ALA A 65 1.26 5.28 -4.22
CA ALA A 65 1.38 6.65 -4.68
C ALA A 65 1.02 7.63 -3.56
N LYS A 66 1.82 8.69 -3.40
CA LYS A 66 1.49 9.85 -2.58
C LYS A 66 1.65 11.09 -3.42
N PHE A 67 0.59 11.88 -3.51
CA PHE A 67 0.63 13.23 -4.07
C PHE A 67 0.40 14.24 -2.95
N GLY A 68 1.04 15.40 -3.04
CA GLY A 68 0.82 16.50 -2.10
C GLY A 68 1.54 17.77 -2.51
N THR A 69 1.33 18.83 -1.73
CA THR A 69 2.05 20.09 -1.88
C THR A 69 2.74 20.49 -0.58
N TYR A 70 3.76 21.34 -0.69
CA TYR A 70 4.36 22.01 0.45
C TYR A 70 4.83 23.41 0.04
N THR A 71 4.87 24.31 1.02
CA THR A 71 5.42 25.66 0.85
C THR A 71 6.87 25.65 1.29
N GLY A 72 7.77 26.14 0.43
CA GLY A 72 9.18 26.22 0.74
C GLY A 72 9.47 27.17 1.89
N THR A 73 10.43 26.82 2.74
CA THR A 73 10.80 27.58 3.94
C THR A 73 11.90 28.61 3.69
N GLY A 74 12.64 28.48 2.58
CA GLY A 74 13.80 29.30 2.25
C GLY A 74 15.12 28.78 2.83
N LEU A 75 15.10 27.71 3.61
CA LEU A 75 16.29 27.09 4.19
C LEU A 75 16.93 26.10 3.20
N SER A 76 18.23 25.90 3.29
CA SER A 76 18.96 24.95 2.43
C SER A 76 20.27 24.49 3.07
N GLY A 77 20.88 23.47 2.48
CA GLY A 77 22.16 22.93 2.92
C GLY A 77 22.01 21.70 3.80
N GLN A 78 23.15 21.16 4.24
CA GLN A 78 23.23 19.88 4.96
C GLN A 78 22.46 19.87 6.27
N ASN A 79 22.35 21.02 6.95
CA ASN A 79 21.59 21.14 8.20
C ASN A 79 20.09 21.30 7.98
N HIS A 80 19.66 21.59 6.75
CA HIS A 80 18.26 21.86 6.40
C HIS A 80 17.83 21.01 5.20
N PRO A 81 17.92 19.67 5.24
CA PRO A 81 17.46 18.82 4.15
C PRO A 81 15.97 19.01 3.91
N ASN A 82 15.56 19.03 2.64
CA ASN A 82 14.16 19.10 2.27
C ASN A 82 13.64 17.68 2.01
N SER A 83 12.73 17.21 2.87
CA SER A 83 12.27 15.82 2.89
C SER A 83 10.82 15.70 2.45
N VAL A 84 10.51 14.62 1.73
CA VAL A 84 9.15 14.19 1.45
C VAL A 84 8.95 12.80 2.05
N GLU A 85 8.15 12.75 3.11
CA GLU A 85 7.71 11.50 3.71
C GLU A 85 6.51 10.93 2.94
N CYS A 86 6.53 9.62 2.71
CA CYS A 86 5.47 8.92 1.98
C CYS A 86 4.87 7.71 2.71
N GLY A 87 5.54 7.19 3.75
CA GLY A 87 5.03 6.08 4.57
C GLY A 87 5.13 4.70 3.91
N PHE A 88 5.78 4.63 2.75
CA PHE A 88 6.13 3.41 2.03
C PHE A 88 7.51 3.57 1.41
N CYS A 89 8.05 2.52 0.81
CA CYS A 89 9.39 2.51 0.23
C CYS A 89 9.41 3.28 -1.10
N PRO A 90 9.98 4.51 -1.17
CA PRO A 90 9.90 5.34 -2.36
C PRO A 90 10.77 4.80 -3.50
N ALA A 91 10.19 4.60 -4.68
CA ALA A 91 10.87 4.15 -5.90
C ALA A 91 11.12 5.30 -6.89
N VAL A 92 10.21 6.28 -6.95
CA VAL A 92 10.28 7.45 -7.84
C VAL A 92 9.80 8.67 -7.08
N LEU A 93 10.49 9.80 -7.25
CA LEU A 93 10.06 11.12 -6.79
C LEU A 93 9.98 12.06 -7.99
N VAL A 94 8.83 12.70 -8.16
CA VAL A 94 8.62 13.81 -9.08
C VAL A 94 8.37 15.06 -8.25
N LEU A 95 9.06 16.15 -8.59
CA LEU A 95 8.89 17.45 -7.97
C LEU A 95 8.73 18.51 -9.04
N PHE A 96 7.83 19.45 -8.80
CA PHE A 96 7.70 20.65 -9.63
C PHE A 96 7.17 21.82 -8.83
N ARG A 97 7.60 23.03 -9.18
CA ARG A 97 7.07 24.26 -8.60
C ARG A 97 5.70 24.56 -9.20
N ALA A 98 4.72 24.91 -8.38
CA ALA A 98 3.32 25.06 -8.79
C ALA A 98 3.12 26.20 -9.82
N ASP A 99 3.92 27.26 -9.74
CA ASP A 99 3.94 28.38 -10.69
C ASP A 99 4.78 28.10 -11.96
N GLY A 100 5.25 26.85 -12.14
CA GLY A 100 6.08 26.44 -13.26
C GLY A 100 7.57 26.80 -13.13
N GLY A 101 8.39 26.35 -14.08
CA GLY A 101 9.79 26.79 -14.23
C GLY A 101 10.86 26.00 -13.44
N GLN A 102 10.49 25.10 -12.53
CA GLN A 102 11.43 24.15 -11.92
C GLN A 102 10.76 22.79 -11.78
N LYS A 103 11.43 21.73 -12.25
CA LYS A 103 10.95 20.35 -12.15
C LYS A 103 12.11 19.37 -12.11
N THR A 104 11.92 18.24 -11.43
CA THR A 104 12.85 17.11 -11.49
C THR A 104 12.12 15.80 -11.30
N THR A 105 12.73 14.71 -11.75
CA THR A 105 12.28 13.34 -11.50
C THR A 105 13.48 12.48 -11.21
N VAL A 106 13.44 11.76 -10.10
CA VAL A 106 14.51 10.87 -9.67
C VAL A 106 13.96 9.50 -9.33
N ILE A 107 14.77 8.48 -9.59
CA ILE A 107 14.46 7.08 -9.29
C ILE A 107 15.37 6.63 -8.15
N ARG A 108 14.86 5.79 -7.25
CA ARG A 108 15.60 5.24 -6.12
C ARG A 108 16.92 4.63 -6.59
N GLY A 109 18.00 4.97 -5.88
CA GLY A 109 19.38 4.62 -6.23
C GLY A 109 20.14 5.76 -6.92
N VAL A 110 19.44 6.72 -7.53
CA VAL A 110 20.05 7.97 -7.98
C VAL A 110 20.34 8.85 -6.77
N THR A 111 21.61 9.14 -6.54
CA THR A 111 22.08 9.96 -5.41
C THR A 111 22.36 11.41 -5.78
N SER A 112 22.38 11.75 -7.08
CA SER A 112 22.54 13.12 -7.55
C SER A 112 21.76 13.35 -8.84
N CYS A 113 21.06 14.49 -8.96
CA CYS A 113 20.42 14.90 -10.21
C CYS A 113 20.38 16.44 -10.34
N SER A 114 20.15 16.94 -11.54
CA SER A 114 19.93 18.38 -11.76
C SER A 114 18.76 18.89 -10.90
N SER A 115 18.93 20.10 -10.36
CA SER A 115 17.88 20.80 -9.62
C SER A 115 16.77 21.39 -10.49
N GLY A 116 16.92 21.32 -11.82
CA GLY A 116 15.99 21.93 -12.76
C GLY A 116 16.09 23.47 -12.83
N ILE A 117 17.07 24.08 -12.16
CA ILE A 117 17.45 25.49 -12.31
C ILE A 117 18.97 25.66 -12.34
N GLY A 118 19.46 26.45 -13.32
CA GLY A 118 20.90 26.67 -13.52
C GLY A 118 21.73 25.38 -13.64
N SER A 119 23.01 25.45 -13.29
CA SER A 119 23.96 24.33 -13.37
C SER A 119 24.13 23.60 -12.04
N MET A 120 23.08 23.55 -11.21
CA MET A 120 23.14 22.96 -9.87
C MET A 120 22.54 21.55 -9.81
N ASN A 121 23.10 20.74 -8.91
CA ASN A 121 22.57 19.42 -8.57
C ASN A 121 21.97 19.40 -7.15
N ASN A 122 21.01 18.51 -6.96
CA ASN A 122 20.58 18.03 -5.65
C ASN A 122 21.17 16.65 -5.39
N TYR A 123 21.50 16.39 -4.14
CA TYR A 123 21.89 15.09 -3.65
C TYR A 123 20.75 14.46 -2.88
N TYR A 124 20.43 13.22 -3.17
CA TYR A 124 19.26 12.52 -2.65
C TYR A 124 19.66 11.42 -1.69
N THR A 125 19.01 11.39 -0.53
CA THR A 125 19.09 10.29 0.43
C THR A 125 17.76 9.58 0.47
N TRP A 126 17.75 8.29 0.12
CA TRP A 126 16.57 7.46 0.09
C TRP A 126 16.44 6.70 1.41
N GLY A 127 15.41 7.00 2.18
CA GLY A 127 15.00 6.22 3.35
C GLY A 127 13.88 5.24 3.00
N ASP A 128 13.51 4.38 3.95
CA ASP A 128 12.48 3.36 3.76
C ASP A 128 11.05 3.89 3.73
N SER A 129 10.83 5.12 4.18
CA SER A 129 9.52 5.77 4.22
C SER A 129 9.48 7.12 3.51
N GLY A 130 10.59 7.58 2.94
CA GLY A 130 10.73 8.95 2.47
C GLY A 130 12.04 9.20 1.73
N VAL A 131 12.14 10.38 1.13
CA VAL A 131 13.31 10.81 0.38
C VAL A 131 13.64 12.25 0.75
N SER A 132 14.90 12.49 1.09
CA SER A 132 15.41 13.82 1.39
C SER A 132 16.37 14.28 0.32
N ARG A 133 16.50 15.60 0.17
CA ARG A 133 17.42 16.21 -0.77
C ARG A 133 18.09 17.45 -0.18
N VAL A 134 19.31 17.66 -0.63
CA VAL A 134 20.16 18.80 -0.29
C VAL A 134 20.73 19.38 -1.58
N SER A 135 20.75 20.71 -1.71
CA SER A 135 21.45 21.36 -2.82
C SER A 135 22.96 21.12 -2.71
N GLN A 136 23.67 21.11 -3.82
CA GLN A 136 25.12 20.93 -3.85
C GLN A 136 25.86 21.77 -2.81
N THR A 137 26.76 21.10 -2.10
CA THR A 137 27.55 21.56 -0.96
C THR A 137 28.23 22.89 -1.22
N LEU A 138 27.63 23.96 -0.72
CA LEU A 138 28.38 25.02 -0.07
C LEU A 138 28.10 24.86 1.43
N ASP A 139 29.17 24.82 2.24
CA ASP A 139 29.14 24.53 3.67
C ASP A 139 28.41 25.60 4.53
N SER A 140 27.66 26.50 3.91
CA SER A 140 26.88 27.53 4.58
C SER A 140 25.39 27.32 4.37
N ASP A 141 24.64 27.33 5.47
CA ASP A 141 23.18 27.51 5.47
C ASP A 141 22.86 28.79 4.69
N SER A 142 22.54 28.65 3.41
CA SER A 142 22.45 29.79 2.48
C SER A 142 21.00 29.93 2.04
N GLY A 143 20.33 31.01 2.45
CA GLY A 143 19.04 31.38 1.85
C GLY A 143 19.17 31.72 0.36
N GLY A 144 18.03 31.88 -0.33
CA GLY A 144 18.01 32.38 -1.72
C GLY A 144 18.20 31.30 -2.78
N TYR A 145 19.25 31.41 -3.61
CA TYR A 145 19.45 30.57 -4.80
C TYR A 145 19.65 29.08 -4.47
N MET A 146 20.34 28.76 -3.37
CA MET A 146 20.52 27.38 -2.89
C MET A 146 19.18 26.74 -2.46
N ALA A 147 18.36 27.48 -1.72
CA ALA A 147 17.01 27.05 -1.34
C ALA A 147 16.14 26.82 -2.58
N SER A 148 16.28 27.66 -3.62
CA SER A 148 15.62 27.40 -4.90
C SER A 148 16.07 26.09 -5.53
N SER A 149 17.37 25.83 -5.59
CA SER A 149 17.90 24.57 -6.11
C SER A 149 17.35 23.37 -5.35
N GLN A 150 17.19 23.47 -4.03
CA GLN A 150 16.65 22.41 -3.18
C GLN A 150 15.12 22.23 -3.23
N PHE A 151 14.44 22.91 -4.15
CA PHE A 151 12.98 22.98 -4.20
C PHE A 151 12.39 23.51 -2.88
N ASN A 152 12.99 24.55 -2.31
CA ASN A 152 12.61 25.06 -1.00
C ASN A 152 12.61 26.60 -0.94
N THR A 153 12.36 27.29 -2.05
CA THR A 153 12.26 28.77 -2.05
C THR A 153 11.16 29.23 -1.09
N SER A 154 11.48 30.21 -0.24
CA SER A 154 10.53 30.76 0.73
C SER A 154 9.23 31.23 0.05
N GLY A 155 8.09 30.77 0.56
CA GLY A 155 6.77 31.18 0.09
C GLY A 155 6.37 30.61 -1.29
N LYS A 156 7.18 29.74 -1.90
CA LYS A 156 6.82 29.05 -3.15
C LYS A 156 6.20 27.70 -2.85
N GLU A 157 5.09 27.40 -3.53
CA GLU A 157 4.45 26.10 -3.45
C GLU A 157 5.09 25.12 -4.44
N TYR A 158 5.31 23.91 -3.96
CA TYR A 158 5.84 22.79 -4.72
C TYR A 158 4.91 21.60 -4.63
N CYS A 159 4.69 20.93 -5.76
CA CYS A 159 3.98 19.67 -5.82
C CYS A 159 4.96 18.51 -5.79
N CYS A 160 4.63 17.45 -5.06
CA CYS A 160 5.38 16.21 -5.03
C CYS A 160 4.47 15.03 -5.40
N LEU A 161 5.00 14.12 -6.23
CA LEU A 161 4.46 12.79 -6.44
C LEU A 161 5.55 11.79 -6.08
N VAL A 162 5.25 10.90 -5.13
CA VAL A 162 6.12 9.77 -4.79
C VAL A 162 5.41 8.49 -5.19
N LEU A 163 6.08 7.67 -6.00
CA LEU A 163 5.65 6.32 -6.33
C LEU A 163 6.57 5.32 -5.62
N GLY A 164 6.03 4.20 -5.15
CA GLY A 164 6.79 3.26 -4.35
C GLY A 164 6.11 1.91 -4.17
N TYR A 165 6.59 1.17 -3.18
CA TYR A 165 6.13 -0.18 -2.84
C TYR A 165 6.16 -0.36 -1.32
N ASP A 166 5.42 -1.34 -0.79
CA ASP A 166 5.53 -1.69 0.63
C ASP A 166 6.90 -2.34 0.89
N ALA A 167 7.56 -1.95 1.99
CA ALA A 167 8.94 -2.36 2.30
C ALA A 167 9.11 -3.89 2.39
N ASP A 168 8.04 -4.62 2.71
CA ASP A 168 8.05 -6.08 2.82
C ASP A 168 8.06 -6.80 1.46
N TRP A 169 7.73 -6.12 0.37
CA TRP A 169 7.82 -6.67 -1.00
C TRP A 169 9.25 -7.06 -1.38
N ILE A 170 10.25 -6.27 -0.97
CA ILE A 170 11.66 -6.60 -1.26
C ILE A 170 12.16 -7.76 -0.39
N LYS A 171 11.73 -7.84 0.87
CA LYS A 171 12.11 -8.94 1.76
C LYS A 171 11.64 -10.30 1.23
N GLN A 172 10.48 -10.35 0.56
CA GLN A 172 10.00 -11.54 -0.13
C GLN A 172 10.84 -11.91 -1.37
N LYS A 173 11.47 -10.94 -2.03
CA LYS A 173 12.33 -11.14 -3.22
C LYS A 173 13.79 -11.47 -2.92
N THR A 174 14.26 -11.29 -1.68
CA THR A 174 15.59 -11.78 -1.26
C THR A 174 15.67 -13.31 -1.15
N ALA A 175 14.57 -14.03 -1.40
CA ALA A 175 14.64 -15.44 -1.78
C ALA A 175 15.19 -15.56 -3.22
N PRO A 176 16.31 -16.25 -3.44
CA PRO A 176 17.05 -16.22 -4.71
C PRO A 176 16.31 -16.98 -5.81
N SER A 177 15.36 -16.32 -6.48
CA SER A 177 14.93 -16.71 -7.83
C SER A 177 14.25 -15.54 -8.53
N LEU A 178 14.60 -15.32 -9.81
CA LEU A 178 13.91 -14.44 -10.77
C LEU A 178 14.34 -12.96 -10.84
N LEU A 179 15.64 -12.67 -10.77
CA LEU A 179 16.19 -11.49 -11.43
C LEU A 179 16.92 -11.93 -12.71
N PHE A 180 16.17 -11.85 -13.81
CA PHE A 180 16.58 -11.98 -15.22
C PHE A 180 16.80 -13.42 -15.74
N PRO A 181 16.06 -13.87 -16.77
CA PRO A 181 16.53 -14.98 -17.58
C PRO A 181 17.79 -14.54 -18.36
N PRO A 182 18.84 -15.38 -18.46
CA PRO A 182 20.02 -15.04 -19.23
C PRO A 182 19.65 -14.86 -20.71
N HIS A 183 20.19 -13.82 -21.34
CA HIS A 183 20.10 -13.56 -22.77
C HIS A 183 20.41 -14.85 -23.54
N ARG A 184 19.44 -15.36 -24.32
CA ARG A 184 19.75 -16.31 -25.41
C ARG A 184 20.59 -15.54 -26.42
N GLY A 185 21.90 -15.82 -26.45
CA GLY A 185 22.74 -15.47 -27.58
C GLY A 185 22.20 -16.13 -28.84
N ASN A 186 21.97 -15.34 -29.88
CA ASN A 186 21.66 -15.85 -31.21
C ASN A 186 22.90 -16.58 -31.75
N LYS A 187 22.67 -17.78 -32.29
CA LYS A 187 23.59 -18.45 -33.20
C LYS A 187 23.57 -17.74 -34.55
#